data_AF-A0A5P8LST3-F1
#
_entry.id   AF-A0A5P8LST3-F1
#
_cell.length_a   1.000
_cell.length_b   1.000
_cell.length_c   1.000
_cell.angle_alpha   90.00
_cell.angle_beta   90.00
_cell.angle_gamma   90.00
#
_symmetry.space_group_name_H-M   'P 1'
#
loop_
_entity.id
_entity.type
_entity.pdbx_description
1 polymer ?
#
loop_
_entity_poly.entity_id
_entity_poly.type
_entity_poly.pdbx_seq_one_letter_code
_entity_poly.pdbx_strand_id
1 'polypeptide(L)'
;MSTTRTVGRLSLVAAVTVVVGVVGWLAFYVLPGSLADLLGVVFVVVAVVAGVKLGGSLAGSILPGYNVAEVAVEGPISRDGGGSLASPPVGARAEDIVEQIERADDDSAVDALLVELNTPGGEIVPSEDIRLAAERFDGPTVGYATDVCASGGYDIAAGCDELWAREGSIVGSIGVIGSRVNAKELADRVGLSYEQFTAGTFKDAGTPLKEFEQEEREYLQSIVDDYYEQFVDTVAEGRELDAAEIRDTEARIFLGSEAHELGLVDEIGTRRDVEAKLEEQLGEPVTVEAFEPSRGLAGRLQTGAQTAAFALGAGVASAFDGDLDGLSFRR
;
A
#
# COMPACT_ATOMS: atom_id res chain seq x y z
N MET A 1 5.65 9.60 19.97
CA MET A 1 4.67 9.74 21.08
C MET A 1 4.72 11.15 21.69
N SER A 2 3.92 12.09 21.18
CA SER A 2 3.67 13.36 21.87
C SER A 2 3.26 13.10 23.33
N THR A 3 3.92 13.83 24.25
CA THR A 3 3.64 13.72 25.69
C THR A 3 2.16 13.91 25.97
N THR A 4 1.46 14.71 25.17
CA THR A 4 0.05 15.02 25.29
C THR A 4 -0.85 13.83 24.94
N ARG A 5 -0.57 13.09 23.85
CA ARG A 5 -1.35 11.88 23.47
C ARG A 5 -1.14 10.74 24.47
N THR A 6 0.11 10.55 24.93
CA THR A 6 0.45 9.56 25.97
C THR A 6 -0.24 9.87 27.29
N VAL A 7 -0.20 11.14 27.73
CA VAL A 7 -0.88 11.59 28.96
C VAL A 7 -2.39 11.48 28.83
N GLY A 8 -2.97 11.80 27.66
CA GLY A 8 -4.40 11.64 27.38
C GLY A 8 -4.85 10.18 27.49
N ARG A 9 -4.12 9.25 26.86
CA ARG A 9 -4.39 7.81 26.90
C ARG A 9 -4.27 7.25 28.32
N LEU A 10 -3.22 7.62 29.06
CA LEU A 10 -3.05 7.22 30.46
C LEU A 10 -4.18 7.77 31.35
N SER A 11 -4.58 9.02 31.13
CA SER A 11 -5.65 9.67 31.90
C SER A 11 -7.01 9.01 31.67
N LEU A 12 -7.33 8.67 30.41
CA LEU A 12 -8.58 7.98 30.06
C LEU A 12 -8.62 6.57 30.67
N VAL A 13 -7.54 5.79 30.54
CA VAL A 13 -7.44 4.46 31.14
C VAL A 13 -7.55 4.53 32.67
N ALA A 14 -6.89 5.51 33.30
CA ALA A 14 -6.98 5.73 34.74
C ALA A 14 -8.40 6.09 35.18
N ALA A 15 -9.09 6.97 34.45
CA ALA A 15 -10.47 7.35 34.74
C ALA A 15 -11.43 6.15 34.65
N VAL A 16 -11.33 5.33 33.59
CA VAL A 16 -12.13 4.11 33.45
C VAL A 16 -11.82 3.12 34.59
N THR A 17 -10.54 2.96 34.95
CA THR A 17 -10.13 2.07 36.04
C THR A 17 -10.69 2.53 37.38
N VAL A 18 -10.68 3.84 37.67
CA VAL A 18 -11.25 4.40 38.90
C VAL A 18 -12.76 4.18 38.94
N VAL A 19 -13.49 4.45 37.86
CA VAL A 19 -14.94 4.23 37.79
C VAL A 19 -15.27 2.77 38.06
N VAL A 20 -14.56 1.84 37.41
CA VAL A 20 -14.79 0.41 37.59
C VAL A 20 -14.39 -0.06 38.99
N GLY A 21 -13.31 0.49 39.56
CA GLY A 21 -12.90 0.24 40.94
C GLY A 21 -13.95 0.71 41.96
N VAL A 22 -14.55 1.89 41.76
CA VAL A 22 -15.63 2.41 42.60
C VAL A 22 -16.90 1.57 42.48
N VAL A 23 -17.29 1.18 41.26
CA VAL A 23 -18.43 0.27 41.03
C VAL A 23 -18.18 -1.07 41.71
N GLY A 24 -16.96 -1.60 41.61
CA GLY A 24 -16.59 -2.86 42.24
C GLY A 24 -16.57 -2.78 43.78
N TRP A 25 -16.04 -1.69 44.34
CA TRP A 25 -16.06 -1.43 45.77
C TRP A 25 -17.49 -1.30 46.31
N LEU A 26 -18.37 -0.59 45.59
CA LEU A 26 -19.80 -0.49 45.94
C LEU A 26 -20.49 -1.86 45.89
N ALA A 27 -20.19 -2.69 44.88
CA ALA A 27 -20.73 -4.05 44.80
C ALA A 27 -20.26 -4.93 45.98
N PHE A 28 -19.02 -4.75 46.44
CA PHE A 28 -18.45 -5.45 47.60
C PHE A 28 -19.05 -5.00 48.94
N TYR A 29 -19.28 -3.70 49.12
CA TYR A 29 -19.83 -3.17 50.38
C TYR A 29 -21.30 -3.54 50.61
N VAL A 30 -22.04 -3.85 49.54
CA VAL A 30 -23.49 -4.10 49.59
C VAL A 30 -23.85 -5.60 49.74
N LEU A 31 -22.93 -6.54 49.51
CA LEU A 31 -23.18 -7.99 49.61
C LEU A 31 -22.50 -8.59 50.86
N PRO A 32 -23.25 -9.12 51.85
CA PRO A 32 -22.66 -9.71 53.05
C PRO A 32 -22.68 -11.26 53.12
N GLY A 33 -21.58 -11.81 53.63
CA GLY A 33 -21.36 -13.08 54.34
C GLY A 33 -21.46 -14.41 53.59
N SER A 34 -21.73 -14.47 52.29
CA SER A 34 -22.14 -15.73 51.63
C SER A 34 -21.36 -16.07 50.35
N LEU A 35 -21.69 -17.18 49.68
CA LEU A 35 -21.12 -17.55 48.37
C LEU A 35 -21.31 -16.44 47.31
N ALA A 36 -22.30 -15.56 47.53
CA ALA A 36 -22.48 -14.33 46.76
C ALA A 36 -21.34 -13.32 46.93
N ASP A 37 -20.66 -13.27 48.08
CA ASP A 37 -19.50 -12.39 48.31
C ASP A 37 -18.29 -12.88 47.52
N LEU A 38 -18.06 -14.20 47.49
CA LEU A 38 -16.99 -14.80 46.69
C LEU A 38 -17.23 -14.56 45.20
N LEU A 39 -18.46 -14.76 44.73
CA LEU A 39 -18.87 -14.44 43.36
C LEU A 39 -18.79 -12.93 43.09
N GLY A 40 -19.07 -12.09 44.09
CA GLY A 40 -18.89 -10.64 44.03
C GLY A 40 -17.43 -10.25 43.81
N VAL A 41 -16.48 -10.83 44.56
CA VAL A 41 -15.04 -10.58 44.35
C VAL A 41 -14.59 -11.01 42.95
N VAL A 42 -15.02 -12.19 42.49
CA VAL A 42 -14.71 -12.65 41.13
C VAL A 42 -15.31 -11.71 40.09
N PHE A 43 -16.56 -11.27 40.27
CA PHE A 43 -17.21 -10.32 39.39
C PHE A 43 -16.48 -8.97 39.35
N VAL A 44 -16.01 -8.45 40.48
CA VAL A 44 -15.22 -7.21 40.54
C VAL A 44 -13.90 -7.38 39.80
N VAL A 45 -13.18 -8.47 40.00
CA VAL A 45 -11.92 -8.74 39.28
C VAL A 45 -12.17 -8.83 37.77
N VAL A 46 -13.22 -9.56 37.36
CA VAL A 46 -13.61 -9.65 35.94
C VAL A 46 -14.02 -8.28 35.39
N ALA A 47 -14.80 -7.50 36.13
CA ALA A 47 -15.23 -6.17 35.73
C ALA A 47 -14.05 -5.20 35.62
N VAL A 48 -13.09 -5.23 36.55
CA VAL A 48 -11.84 -4.44 36.49
C VAL A 48 -11.00 -4.86 35.28
N VAL A 49 -10.78 -6.16 35.07
CA VAL A 49 -10.03 -6.65 33.91
C VAL A 49 -10.73 -6.29 32.60
N ALA A 50 -12.06 -6.46 32.52
CA ALA A 50 -12.87 -6.09 31.38
C ALA A 50 -12.85 -4.57 31.16
N GLY A 51 -12.95 -3.78 32.23
CA GLY A 51 -12.92 -2.33 32.22
C GLY A 51 -11.57 -1.77 31.78
N VAL A 52 -10.46 -2.35 32.23
CA VAL A 52 -9.11 -1.99 31.77
C VAL A 52 -8.92 -2.37 30.30
N LYS A 53 -9.40 -3.55 29.87
CA LYS A 53 -9.34 -3.94 28.45
C LYS A 53 -10.20 -3.03 27.56
N LEU A 54 -11.45 -2.79 27.95
CA LEU A 54 -12.38 -1.92 27.23
C LEU A 54 -11.90 -0.47 27.22
N GLY A 55 -11.40 0.04 28.35
CA GLY A 55 -10.82 1.37 28.46
C GLY A 55 -9.55 1.52 27.62
N GLY A 56 -8.69 0.49 27.59
CA GLY A 56 -7.52 0.45 26.72
C GLY A 56 -7.88 0.44 25.23
N SER A 57 -8.89 -0.34 24.83
CA SER A 57 -9.38 -0.36 23.45
C SER A 57 -10.04 0.96 23.05
N LEU A 58 -10.87 1.55 23.91
CA LEU A 58 -11.50 2.86 23.68
C LEU A 58 -10.45 3.98 23.60
N ALA A 59 -9.42 3.93 24.44
CA ALA A 59 -8.33 4.88 24.38
C ALA A 59 -7.50 4.74 23.11
N GLY A 60 -7.25 3.52 22.65
CA GLY A 60 -6.56 3.26 21.37
C GLY A 60 -7.35 3.72 20.15
N SER A 61 -8.69 3.69 20.19
CA SER A 61 -9.53 4.20 19.09
C SER A 61 -9.68 5.72 19.07
N ILE A 62 -9.50 6.40 20.21
CA ILE A 62 -9.65 7.86 20.32
C ILE A 62 -8.30 8.57 20.22
N LEU A 63 -7.22 7.90 20.64
CA LEU A 63 -5.85 8.38 20.55
C LEU A 63 -4.99 7.24 19.97
N PRO A 64 -4.99 7.10 18.64
CA PRO A 64 -4.16 6.10 17.98
C PRO A 64 -2.69 6.25 18.35
N GLY A 65 -1.97 5.13 18.33
CA GLY A 65 -0.55 5.09 18.68
C GLY A 65 0.38 5.62 17.58
N TYR A 66 -0.19 5.95 16.42
CA TYR A 66 0.49 6.41 15.22
C TYR A 66 0.12 7.84 14.89
N ASN A 67 0.90 8.42 13.98
CA ASN A 67 0.64 9.71 13.39
C ASN A 67 1.13 9.84 11.94
N VAL A 68 1.66 8.76 11.37
CA VAL A 68 2.03 8.70 9.95
C VAL A 68 1.40 7.45 9.37
N ALA A 69 0.67 7.60 8.27
CA ALA A 69 0.10 6.49 7.54
C ALA A 69 1.09 6.05 6.46
N GLU A 70 1.35 4.74 6.39
CA GLU A 70 2.13 4.16 5.31
C GLU A 70 1.24 3.39 4.36
N VAL A 71 1.37 3.68 3.06
CA VAL A 71 0.66 2.99 1.98
C VAL A 71 1.69 2.42 1.01
N ALA A 72 1.68 1.10 0.84
CA ALA A 72 2.65 0.41 0.01
C ALA A 72 2.12 0.16 -1.41
N VAL A 73 2.95 0.46 -2.41
CA VAL A 73 2.70 0.19 -3.83
C VAL A 73 3.70 -0.87 -4.30
N GLU A 74 3.31 -2.14 -4.20
CA GLU A 74 4.17 -3.28 -4.51
C GLU A 74 3.77 -3.98 -5.82
N GLY A 75 4.75 -4.16 -6.70
CA GLY A 75 4.59 -4.87 -7.97
C GLY A 75 3.83 -4.07 -9.03
N PRO A 76 3.46 -4.70 -10.17
CA PRO A 76 2.84 -4.00 -11.29
C PRO A 76 1.52 -3.34 -10.92
N ILE A 77 1.33 -2.09 -11.34
CA ILE A 77 0.13 -1.29 -11.06
C ILE A 77 -0.95 -1.62 -12.09
N SER A 78 -2.15 -1.96 -11.63
CA SER A 78 -3.33 -2.12 -12.49
C SER A 78 -4.60 -1.75 -11.75
N ARG A 79 -5.69 -1.51 -12.49
CA ARG A 79 -6.98 -1.18 -11.87
C ARG A 79 -7.46 -2.29 -10.90
N ASP A 80 -7.47 -3.54 -11.36
CA ASP A 80 -8.07 -4.68 -10.64
C ASP A 80 -7.04 -5.73 -10.12
N GLY A 81 -5.74 -5.50 -10.30
CA GLY A 81 -4.66 -6.41 -9.90
C GLY A 81 -4.42 -7.59 -10.86
N GLY A 82 -5.05 -7.57 -12.04
CA GLY A 82 -4.79 -8.54 -13.13
C GLY A 82 -5.14 -10.01 -12.85
N GLY A 83 -5.93 -10.30 -11.82
CA GLY A 83 -6.26 -11.67 -11.40
C GLY A 83 -7.36 -12.34 -12.25
N SER A 84 -7.29 -13.67 -12.37
CA SER A 84 -8.34 -14.52 -12.96
C SER A 84 -8.75 -15.60 -11.95
N LEU A 85 -9.86 -16.30 -12.18
CA LEU A 85 -10.27 -17.47 -11.38
C LEU A 85 -9.15 -18.54 -11.28
N ALA A 86 -8.23 -18.58 -12.24
CA ALA A 86 -7.11 -19.53 -12.29
C ALA A 86 -5.76 -18.95 -11.81
N SER A 87 -5.66 -17.64 -11.53
CA SER A 87 -4.42 -17.01 -11.08
C SER A 87 -4.75 -15.86 -10.13
N PRO A 88 -4.27 -15.88 -8.88
CA PRO A 88 -4.52 -14.80 -7.95
C PRO A 88 -4.00 -13.47 -8.54
N PRO A 89 -4.62 -12.33 -8.17
CA PRO A 89 -4.11 -11.02 -8.54
C PRO A 89 -2.63 -10.90 -8.14
N VAL A 90 -1.80 -10.37 -9.03
CA VAL A 90 -0.38 -10.13 -8.78
C VAL A 90 -0.12 -8.66 -9.03
N GLY A 91 0.18 -7.92 -7.96
CA GLY A 91 0.56 -6.51 -8.04
C GLY A 91 -0.39 -5.56 -7.31
N ALA A 92 -0.08 -4.28 -7.45
CA ALA A 92 -0.75 -3.15 -6.82
C ALA A 92 -2.10 -2.88 -7.48
N ARG A 93 -3.15 -2.85 -6.67
CA ARG A 93 -4.51 -2.48 -7.08
C ARG A 93 -4.73 -1.01 -6.79
N ALA A 94 -4.89 -0.22 -7.84
CA ALA A 94 -5.03 1.23 -7.67
C ALA A 94 -6.24 1.59 -6.80
N GLU A 95 -7.38 0.91 -6.96
CA GLU A 95 -8.57 1.18 -6.14
C GLU A 95 -8.31 0.94 -4.65
N ASP A 96 -7.64 -0.16 -4.30
CA ASP A 96 -7.30 -0.46 -2.90
C ASP A 96 -6.33 0.59 -2.33
N ILE A 97 -5.36 1.05 -3.12
CA ILE A 97 -4.34 2.04 -2.71
C ILE A 97 -4.95 3.43 -2.54
N VAL A 98 -5.79 3.86 -3.49
CA VAL A 98 -6.52 5.12 -3.39
C VAL A 98 -7.40 5.12 -2.15
N GLU A 99 -8.15 4.03 -1.89
CA GLU A 99 -8.96 3.92 -0.67
C GLU A 99 -8.10 4.00 0.61
N GLN A 100 -6.88 3.43 0.61
CA GLN A 100 -5.97 3.53 1.75
C GLN A 100 -5.51 4.97 1.99
N ILE A 101 -5.15 5.70 0.94
CA ILE A 101 -4.72 7.10 1.03
C ILE A 101 -5.88 7.99 1.48
N GLU A 102 -7.07 7.85 0.89
CA GLU A 102 -8.26 8.62 1.28
C GLU A 102 -8.67 8.35 2.74
N ARG A 103 -8.55 7.09 3.19
CA ARG A 103 -8.78 6.74 4.60
C ARG A 103 -7.73 7.33 5.54
N ALA A 104 -6.49 7.47 5.09
CA ALA A 104 -5.45 8.13 5.86
C ALA A 104 -5.73 9.63 5.98
N ASP A 105 -6.17 10.26 4.88
CA ASP A 105 -6.57 11.67 4.83
C ASP A 105 -7.77 11.97 5.74
N ASP A 106 -8.77 11.08 5.76
CA ASP A 106 -9.94 11.19 6.65
C ASP A 106 -9.62 10.91 8.14
N ASP A 107 -8.46 10.34 8.47
CA ASP A 107 -8.09 9.98 9.84
C ASP A 107 -7.37 11.12 10.55
N SER A 108 -8.09 11.81 11.44
CA SER A 108 -7.58 12.91 12.27
C SER A 108 -6.35 12.60 13.14
N ALA A 109 -5.93 11.34 13.26
CA ALA A 109 -4.69 10.98 13.93
C ALA A 109 -3.46 11.00 13.02
N VAL A 110 -3.66 10.90 11.70
CA VAL A 110 -2.62 10.93 10.68
C VAL A 110 -2.27 12.38 10.37
N ASP A 111 -0.99 12.71 10.55
CA ASP A 111 -0.44 14.03 10.30
C ASP A 111 0.43 14.06 9.03
N ALA A 112 0.83 12.90 8.48
CA ALA A 112 1.63 12.76 7.27
C ALA A 112 1.42 11.40 6.57
N LEU A 113 1.72 11.35 5.27
CA LEU A 113 1.64 10.16 4.42
C LEU A 113 3.05 9.71 3.98
N LEU A 114 3.34 8.42 4.14
CA LEU A 114 4.52 7.76 3.60
C LEU A 114 4.08 6.77 2.51
N VAL A 115 4.41 7.05 1.25
CA VAL A 115 4.13 6.16 0.12
C VAL A 115 5.35 5.28 -0.13
N GLU A 116 5.29 4.02 0.31
CA GLU A 116 6.38 3.07 0.08
C GLU A 116 6.28 2.49 -1.34
N LEU A 117 7.30 2.73 -2.16
CA LEU A 117 7.32 2.38 -3.58
C LEU A 117 8.27 1.21 -3.83
N ASN A 118 7.72 0.09 -4.31
CA ASN A 118 8.47 -1.04 -4.85
C ASN A 118 7.79 -1.60 -6.10
N THR A 119 7.82 -0.83 -7.18
CA THR A 119 7.03 -1.11 -8.38
C THR A 119 7.80 -0.80 -9.67
N PRO A 120 7.69 -1.67 -10.70
CA PRO A 120 8.18 -1.37 -12.04
C PRO A 120 7.27 -0.40 -12.81
N GLY A 121 6.17 0.07 -12.20
CA GLY A 121 5.11 0.84 -12.84
C GLY A 121 3.94 -0.03 -13.27
N GLY A 122 3.13 0.47 -14.22
CA GLY A 122 1.96 -0.24 -14.69
C GLY A 122 1.07 0.58 -15.62
N GLU A 123 -0.23 0.40 -15.48
CA GLU A 123 -1.23 1.11 -16.28
C GLU A 123 -1.20 2.63 -15.97
N ILE A 124 -1.33 3.46 -17.02
CA ILE A 124 -1.20 4.93 -16.93
C ILE A 124 -2.26 5.53 -15.99
N VAL A 125 -3.54 5.36 -16.31
CA VAL A 125 -4.64 5.97 -15.53
C VAL A 125 -4.71 5.46 -14.09
N PRO A 126 -4.52 4.15 -13.79
CA PRO A 126 -4.42 3.68 -12.42
C PRO A 126 -3.23 4.25 -11.63
N SER A 127 -2.11 4.58 -12.28
CA SER A 127 -0.99 5.27 -11.63
C SER A 127 -1.37 6.72 -11.32
N GLU A 128 -2.03 7.39 -12.26
CA GLU A 128 -2.56 8.75 -12.10
C GLU A 128 -3.59 8.83 -10.97
N ASP A 129 -4.50 7.85 -10.86
CA ASP A 129 -5.50 7.78 -9.79
C ASP A 129 -4.82 7.79 -8.40
N ILE A 130 -3.72 7.06 -8.24
CA ILE A 130 -2.92 7.02 -7.00
C ILE A 130 -2.14 8.32 -6.80
N ARG A 131 -1.47 8.84 -7.85
CA ARG A 131 -0.74 10.12 -7.80
C ARG A 131 -1.63 11.25 -7.30
N LEU A 132 -2.81 11.37 -7.89
CA LEU A 132 -3.79 12.39 -7.54
C LEU A 132 -4.34 12.22 -6.11
N ALA A 133 -4.40 11.00 -5.58
CA ALA A 133 -4.77 10.78 -4.19
C ALA A 133 -3.66 11.24 -3.22
N ALA A 134 -2.40 10.94 -3.54
CA ALA A 134 -1.25 11.43 -2.77
C ALA A 134 -1.15 12.96 -2.81
N GLU A 135 -1.31 13.57 -4.00
CA GLU A 135 -1.24 15.03 -4.20
C GLU A 135 -2.32 15.80 -3.42
N ARG A 136 -3.49 15.17 -3.20
CA ARG A 136 -4.61 15.79 -2.46
C ARG A 136 -4.56 15.62 -0.96
N PHE A 137 -3.66 14.78 -0.44
CA PHE A 137 -3.55 14.49 0.99
C PHE A 137 -3.25 15.78 1.78
N ASP A 138 -3.97 16.03 2.87
CA ASP A 138 -3.79 17.20 3.73
C ASP A 138 -2.68 16.98 4.75
N GLY A 139 -1.44 17.21 4.32
CA GLY A 139 -0.24 17.13 5.16
C GLY A 139 1.00 16.77 4.36
N PRO A 140 2.17 16.63 5.00
CA PRO A 140 3.39 16.22 4.32
C PRO A 140 3.25 14.82 3.72
N THR A 141 3.69 14.68 2.48
CA THR A 141 3.70 13.43 1.72
C THR A 141 5.12 13.08 1.28
N VAL A 142 5.58 11.88 1.63
CA VAL A 142 6.91 11.41 1.26
C VAL A 142 6.80 10.11 0.49
N GLY A 143 7.23 10.11 -0.76
CA GLY A 143 7.50 8.90 -1.53
C GLY A 143 8.83 8.31 -1.09
N TYR A 144 8.88 7.00 -0.85
CA TYR A 144 10.11 6.30 -0.50
C TYR A 144 10.33 5.08 -1.39
N ALA A 145 11.24 5.22 -2.34
CA ALA A 145 11.68 4.15 -3.23
C ALA A 145 12.57 3.16 -2.46
N THR A 146 12.07 1.94 -2.29
CA THR A 146 12.84 0.85 -1.67
C THR A 146 13.80 0.24 -2.69
N ASP A 147 13.31 -0.67 -3.53
CA ASP A 147 14.10 -1.31 -4.58
C ASP A 147 13.87 -0.65 -5.94
N VAL A 148 12.61 -0.43 -6.33
CA VAL A 148 12.24 0.10 -7.66
C VAL A 148 11.12 1.14 -7.55
N CYS A 149 11.32 2.30 -8.19
CA CYS A 149 10.33 3.33 -8.43
C CYS A 149 10.44 3.77 -9.90
N ALA A 150 9.81 2.99 -10.78
CA ALA A 150 9.93 3.16 -12.22
C ALA A 150 8.57 3.41 -12.88
N SER A 151 8.54 4.17 -13.98
CA SER A 151 7.36 4.41 -14.82
C SER A 151 6.17 4.88 -13.96
N GLY A 152 5.02 4.20 -13.97
CA GLY A 152 3.86 4.56 -13.14
C GLY A 152 4.17 4.72 -11.63
N GLY A 153 5.20 4.06 -11.10
CA GLY A 153 5.65 4.30 -9.72
C GLY A 153 6.28 5.68 -9.52
N TYR A 154 6.98 6.17 -10.54
CA TYR A 154 7.55 7.51 -10.56
C TYR A 154 6.48 8.59 -10.81
N ASP A 155 5.45 8.27 -11.59
CA ASP A 155 4.25 9.11 -11.73
C ASP A 155 3.60 9.34 -10.35
N ILE A 156 3.40 8.29 -9.56
CA ILE A 156 2.91 8.39 -8.18
C ILE A 156 3.82 9.27 -7.32
N ALA A 157 5.13 9.04 -7.40
CA ALA A 157 6.11 9.80 -6.64
C ALA A 157 6.11 11.30 -6.97
N ALA A 158 5.78 11.68 -8.21
CA ALA A 158 5.66 13.09 -8.62
C ALA A 158 4.45 13.79 -7.97
N GLY A 159 3.51 13.05 -7.37
CA GLY A 159 2.43 13.60 -6.55
C GLY A 159 2.78 13.75 -5.06
N CYS A 160 4.00 13.39 -4.64
CA CYS A 160 4.47 13.55 -3.26
C CYS A 160 5.34 14.82 -3.13
N ASP A 161 5.37 15.42 -1.93
CA ASP A 161 6.20 16.60 -1.64
C ASP A 161 7.69 16.30 -1.72
N GLU A 162 8.10 15.12 -1.26
CA GLU A 162 9.49 14.64 -1.37
C GLU A 162 9.54 13.19 -1.86
N LEU A 163 10.53 12.86 -2.67
CA LEU A 163 10.90 11.50 -3.07
C LEU A 163 12.28 11.15 -2.50
N TRP A 164 12.32 10.12 -1.67
CA TRP A 164 13.53 9.54 -1.10
C TRP A 164 13.86 8.21 -1.75
N ALA A 165 15.14 7.87 -1.87
CA ALA A 165 15.57 6.57 -2.38
C ALA A 165 16.80 6.03 -1.64
N ARG A 166 17.14 4.76 -1.87
CA ARG A 166 18.47 4.22 -1.54
C ARG A 166 19.44 4.50 -2.69
N GLU A 167 20.74 4.51 -2.39
CA GLU A 167 21.80 4.59 -3.41
C GLU A 167 21.61 3.55 -4.53
N GLY A 168 21.19 2.34 -4.16
CA GLY A 168 20.99 1.21 -5.07
C GLY A 168 19.58 1.04 -5.62
N SER A 169 18.62 1.91 -5.26
CA SER A 169 17.26 1.85 -5.83
C SER A 169 17.30 2.11 -7.32
N ILE A 170 16.37 1.53 -8.08
CA ILE A 170 16.18 1.80 -9.50
C ILE A 170 15.06 2.83 -9.62
N VAL A 171 15.37 4.00 -10.18
CA VAL A 171 14.44 5.12 -10.29
C VAL A 171 14.36 5.61 -11.74
N GLY A 172 13.25 6.21 -12.14
CA GLY A 172 13.07 6.82 -13.45
C GLY A 172 12.15 6.00 -14.34
N SER A 173 12.61 5.62 -15.54
CA SER A 173 11.74 5.03 -16.57
C SER A 173 10.52 5.91 -16.88
N ILE A 174 10.73 7.24 -16.89
CA ILE A 174 9.72 8.24 -17.20
C ILE A 174 9.45 8.15 -18.69
N GLY A 175 8.48 7.33 -19.06
CA GLY A 175 8.26 6.94 -20.45
C GLY A 175 7.04 6.05 -20.61
N VAL A 176 6.59 5.93 -21.86
CA VAL A 176 5.39 5.19 -22.23
C VAL A 176 5.75 4.18 -23.31
N ILE A 177 5.26 2.95 -23.15
CA ILE A 177 5.47 1.90 -24.14
C ILE A 177 4.13 1.36 -24.64
N GLY A 178 4.04 1.18 -25.95
CA GLY A 178 2.98 0.44 -26.61
C GLY A 178 3.55 -0.82 -27.24
N SER A 179 2.96 -1.98 -26.96
CA SER A 179 3.41 -3.23 -27.57
C SER A 179 2.24 -4.06 -28.08
N ARG A 180 2.49 -4.80 -29.17
CA ARG A 180 1.56 -5.79 -29.71
C ARG A 180 2.30 -6.98 -30.28
N VAL A 181 1.67 -8.13 -30.24
CA VAL A 181 2.13 -9.31 -30.97
C VAL A 181 1.53 -9.27 -32.38
N ASN A 182 2.36 -9.51 -33.40
CA ASN A 182 1.89 -9.76 -34.77
C ASN A 182 2.10 -11.25 -35.11
N ALA A 183 1.00 -11.96 -35.36
CA ALA A 183 1.00 -13.39 -35.69
C ALA A 183 0.53 -13.67 -37.13
N LYS A 184 0.55 -12.68 -38.01
CA LYS A 184 0.13 -12.83 -39.42
C LYS A 184 0.83 -13.99 -40.13
N GLU A 185 2.17 -14.02 -40.12
CA GLU A 185 2.92 -15.09 -40.79
C GLU A 185 2.63 -16.48 -40.21
N LEU A 186 2.36 -16.56 -38.91
CA LEU A 186 1.98 -17.82 -38.27
C LEU A 186 0.61 -18.29 -38.76
N ALA A 187 -0.36 -17.37 -38.81
CA ALA A 187 -1.70 -17.65 -39.34
C ALA A 187 -1.64 -18.15 -40.79
N ASP A 188 -0.85 -17.49 -41.64
CA ASP A 188 -0.66 -17.86 -43.04
C ASP A 188 -0.07 -19.29 -43.17
N ARG A 189 0.87 -19.68 -42.30
CA ARG A 189 1.48 -21.03 -42.30
C ARG A 189 0.52 -22.15 -41.88
N VAL A 190 -0.42 -21.86 -41.00
CA VAL A 190 -1.42 -22.85 -40.53
C VAL A 190 -2.71 -22.82 -41.35
N GLY A 191 -2.77 -22.00 -42.40
CA GLY A 191 -3.93 -21.88 -43.29
C GLY A 191 -5.10 -21.14 -42.67
N LEU A 192 -4.86 -20.28 -41.68
CA LEU A 192 -5.89 -19.45 -41.04
C LEU A 192 -5.97 -18.10 -41.77
N SER A 193 -7.17 -17.78 -42.27
CA SER A 193 -7.48 -16.44 -42.82
C SER A 193 -8.31 -15.66 -41.81
N TYR A 194 -8.01 -14.37 -41.68
CA TYR A 194 -8.72 -13.44 -40.83
C TYR A 194 -9.25 -12.29 -41.67
N GLU A 195 -10.57 -12.12 -41.70
CA GLU A 195 -11.25 -10.98 -42.34
C GLU A 195 -12.01 -10.20 -41.28
N GLN A 196 -11.76 -8.90 -41.21
CA GLN A 196 -12.43 -7.99 -40.28
C GLN A 196 -13.03 -6.82 -41.06
N PHE A 197 -14.28 -6.47 -40.74
CA PHE A 197 -14.95 -5.30 -41.28
C PHE A 197 -15.08 -4.25 -40.18
N THR A 198 -14.52 -3.07 -40.40
CA THR A 198 -14.55 -1.97 -39.43
C THR A 198 -15.23 -0.73 -40.01
N ALA A 199 -15.81 0.06 -39.12
CA ALA A 199 -16.24 1.41 -39.43
C ALA A 199 -15.14 2.40 -39.02
N GLY A 200 -14.52 3.06 -40.00
CA GLY A 200 -13.44 4.03 -39.81
C GLY A 200 -12.03 3.45 -40.02
N THR A 201 -11.14 4.26 -40.60
CA THR A 201 -9.81 3.85 -41.08
C THR A 201 -8.89 3.27 -40.00
N PHE A 202 -8.94 3.82 -38.77
CA PHE A 202 -7.99 3.45 -37.71
C PHE A 202 -8.57 2.47 -36.67
N LYS A 203 -9.79 1.95 -36.89
CA LYS A 203 -10.52 1.16 -35.88
C LYS A 203 -9.95 -0.24 -35.68
N ASP A 204 -9.24 -0.77 -36.66
CA ASP A 204 -8.46 -2.02 -36.59
C ASP A 204 -6.95 -1.77 -36.42
N ALA A 205 -6.54 -0.52 -36.16
CA ALA A 205 -5.15 -0.23 -35.83
C ALA A 205 -4.76 -1.02 -34.57
N GLY A 206 -3.75 -1.88 -34.70
CA GLY A 206 -3.25 -2.71 -33.61
C GLY A 206 -3.73 -4.17 -33.62
N THR A 207 -4.64 -4.56 -34.53
CA THR A 207 -5.15 -5.94 -34.60
C THR A 207 -4.03 -6.99 -34.78
N PRO A 208 -3.88 -8.01 -33.89
CA PRO A 208 -2.72 -8.92 -33.86
C PRO A 208 -2.45 -9.77 -35.11
N LEU A 209 -3.43 -9.94 -36.01
CA LEU A 209 -3.31 -10.77 -37.22
C LEU A 209 -3.10 -9.94 -38.50
N LYS A 210 -2.84 -8.63 -38.34
CA LYS A 210 -2.67 -7.67 -39.43
C LYS A 210 -1.32 -6.98 -39.31
N GLU A 211 -0.58 -6.86 -40.41
CA GLU A 211 0.59 -5.98 -40.49
C GLU A 211 0.16 -4.52 -40.36
N PHE A 212 1.03 -3.68 -39.77
CA PHE A 212 0.73 -2.26 -39.68
C PHE A 212 0.86 -1.61 -41.05
N GLU A 213 -0.16 -0.87 -41.46
CA GLU A 213 0.02 0.20 -42.43
C GLU A 213 0.81 1.35 -41.80
N GLN A 214 1.54 2.12 -42.60
CA GLN A 214 2.36 3.23 -42.11
C GLN A 214 1.51 4.27 -41.34
N GLU A 215 0.31 4.58 -41.85
CA GLU A 215 -0.61 5.54 -41.23
C GLU A 215 -1.14 5.05 -39.86
N GLU A 216 -1.34 3.74 -39.68
CA GLU A 216 -1.75 3.16 -38.39
C GLU A 216 -0.61 3.22 -37.36
N ARG A 217 0.62 3.03 -37.82
CA ARG A 217 1.81 3.16 -36.96
C ARG A 217 1.96 4.59 -36.48
N GLU A 218 1.83 5.56 -37.38
CA GLU A 218 1.90 6.99 -37.04
C GLU A 218 0.79 7.39 -36.05
N TYR A 219 -0.44 6.91 -36.27
CA TYR A 219 -1.56 7.15 -35.36
C TYR A 219 -1.33 6.55 -33.96
N LEU A 220 -0.87 5.30 -33.85
CA LEU A 220 -0.62 4.71 -32.53
C LEU A 220 0.62 5.31 -31.85
N GLN A 221 1.63 5.70 -32.63
CA GLN A 221 2.79 6.41 -32.10
C GLN A 221 2.38 7.77 -31.53
N SER A 222 1.50 8.52 -32.20
CA SER A 222 1.05 9.81 -31.67
C SER A 222 0.36 9.68 -30.32
N ILE A 223 -0.39 8.59 -30.08
CA ILE A 223 -0.99 8.32 -28.75
C ILE A 223 0.10 8.08 -27.70
N VAL A 224 1.15 7.33 -28.04
CA VAL A 224 2.30 7.10 -27.13
C VAL A 224 3.01 8.41 -26.83
N ASP A 225 3.23 9.24 -27.85
CA ASP A 225 3.88 10.54 -27.72
C ASP A 225 3.04 11.50 -26.86
N ASP A 226 1.71 11.54 -27.06
CA ASP A 226 0.81 12.38 -26.27
C ASP A 226 0.82 11.98 -24.78
N TYR A 227 0.86 10.68 -24.46
CA TYR A 227 1.00 10.23 -23.07
C TYR A 227 2.40 10.51 -22.51
N TYR A 228 3.43 10.40 -23.33
CA TYR A 228 4.79 10.71 -22.89
C TYR A 228 4.95 12.18 -22.52
N GLU A 229 4.43 13.09 -23.34
CA GLU A 229 4.47 14.53 -23.04
C GLU A 229 3.69 14.87 -21.76
N GLN A 230 2.51 14.27 -21.54
CA GLN A 230 1.78 14.41 -20.28
C GLN A 230 2.60 13.93 -19.07
N PHE A 231 3.32 12.82 -19.20
CA PHE A 231 4.15 12.29 -18.12
C PHE A 231 5.36 13.18 -17.85
N VAL A 232 6.00 13.71 -18.90
CA VAL A 232 7.08 14.70 -18.78
C VAL A 232 6.59 15.95 -18.04
N ASP A 233 5.43 16.49 -18.44
CA ASP A 233 4.87 17.69 -17.81
C ASP A 233 4.52 17.43 -16.33
N THR A 234 3.92 16.28 -16.02
CA THR A 234 3.60 15.88 -14.64
C THR A 234 4.85 15.81 -13.77
N VAL A 235 5.93 15.20 -14.27
CA VAL A 235 7.19 15.12 -13.54
C VAL A 235 7.87 16.49 -13.42
N ALA A 236 7.84 17.30 -14.47
CA ALA A 236 8.40 18.65 -14.46
C ALA A 236 7.75 19.51 -13.38
N GLU A 237 6.43 19.46 -13.28
CA GLU A 237 5.64 20.17 -12.27
C GLU A 237 5.91 19.63 -10.86
N GLY A 238 5.80 18.31 -10.65
CA GLY A 238 5.96 17.70 -9.33
C GLY A 238 7.37 17.74 -8.76
N ARG A 239 8.39 17.89 -9.60
CA ARG A 239 9.81 17.90 -9.20
C ARG A 239 10.49 19.27 -9.36
N GLU A 240 9.76 20.26 -9.87
CA GLU A 240 10.29 21.58 -10.21
C GLU A 240 11.50 21.53 -11.18
N LEU A 241 11.47 20.61 -12.15
CA LEU A 241 12.53 20.39 -13.14
C LEU A 241 12.16 20.94 -14.52
N ASP A 242 13.14 21.22 -15.37
CA ASP A 242 12.86 21.59 -16.75
C ASP A 242 12.41 20.36 -17.56
N ALA A 243 11.31 20.49 -18.29
CA ALA A 243 10.78 19.43 -19.13
C ALA A 243 11.80 18.92 -20.17
N ALA A 244 12.75 19.74 -20.63
CA ALA A 244 13.83 19.30 -21.52
C ALA A 244 14.83 18.38 -20.80
N GLU A 245 15.15 18.64 -19.53
CA GLU A 245 16.04 17.78 -18.74
C GLU A 245 15.42 16.39 -18.56
N ILE A 246 14.10 16.32 -18.35
CA ILE A 246 13.37 15.06 -18.28
C ILE A 246 13.39 14.35 -19.64
N ARG A 247 13.17 15.07 -20.75
CA ARG A 247 13.26 14.47 -22.10
C ARG A 247 14.65 13.92 -22.40
N ASP A 248 15.71 14.59 -21.94
CA ASP A 248 17.11 14.17 -22.10
C ASP A 248 17.45 12.89 -21.32
N THR A 249 16.59 12.48 -20.38
CA THR A 249 16.72 11.15 -19.75
C THR A 249 16.44 10.01 -20.73
N GLU A 250 15.72 10.28 -21.82
CA GLU A 250 15.29 9.30 -22.82
C GLU A 250 14.56 8.09 -22.19
N ALA A 251 13.77 8.34 -21.15
CA ALA A 251 13.03 7.32 -20.40
C ALA A 251 13.91 6.20 -19.80
N ARG A 252 15.20 6.49 -19.53
CA ARG A 252 16.11 5.52 -18.91
C ARG A 252 15.82 5.34 -17.43
N ILE A 253 16.33 4.23 -16.89
CA ILE A 253 16.43 4.02 -15.44
C ILE A 253 17.80 4.49 -14.94
N PHE A 254 17.83 4.90 -13.69
CA PHE A 254 19.01 5.38 -12.99
C PHE A 254 19.11 4.69 -11.63
N LEU A 255 20.34 4.56 -11.11
CA LEU A 255 20.52 4.24 -9.70
C LEU A 255 20.09 5.44 -8.86
N GLY A 256 19.60 5.23 -7.64
CA GLY A 256 19.12 6.30 -6.78
C GLY A 256 20.14 7.42 -6.60
N SER A 257 21.43 7.09 -6.48
CA SER A 257 22.49 8.11 -6.40
C SER A 257 22.56 9.00 -7.65
N GLU A 258 22.42 8.43 -8.85
CA GLU A 258 22.42 9.18 -10.11
C GLU A 258 21.10 9.96 -10.29
N ALA A 259 19.97 9.35 -9.90
CA ALA A 259 18.68 10.03 -9.91
C ALA A 259 18.68 11.26 -8.99
N HIS A 260 19.36 11.21 -7.85
CA HIS A 260 19.53 12.35 -6.96
C HIS A 260 20.41 13.45 -7.58
N GLU A 261 21.51 13.09 -8.24
CA GLU A 261 22.34 14.05 -8.98
C GLU A 261 21.57 14.76 -10.11
N LEU A 262 20.58 14.07 -10.71
CA LEU A 262 19.69 14.60 -11.74
C LEU A 262 18.47 15.36 -11.18
N GLY A 263 18.30 15.44 -9.86
CA GLY A 263 17.13 16.07 -9.21
C GLY A 263 15.85 15.23 -9.26
N LEU A 264 15.90 14.03 -9.85
CA LEU A 264 14.78 13.09 -9.90
C LEU A 264 14.44 12.52 -8.52
N VAL A 265 15.36 12.58 -7.55
CA VAL A 265 15.18 12.16 -6.15
C VAL A 265 15.66 13.30 -5.24
N ASP A 266 14.89 13.69 -4.24
CA ASP A 266 15.27 14.78 -3.33
C ASP A 266 16.41 14.38 -2.42
N GLU A 267 16.34 13.17 -1.86
CA GLU A 267 17.26 12.75 -0.81
C GLU A 267 17.58 11.25 -0.89
N ILE A 268 18.81 10.92 -0.51
CA ILE A 268 19.27 9.54 -0.37
C ILE A 268 19.33 9.17 1.11
N GLY A 269 18.54 8.16 1.49
CA GLY A 269 18.40 7.83 2.90
C GLY A 269 17.76 6.48 3.14
N THR A 270 17.84 6.05 4.39
CA THR A 270 17.11 4.89 4.88
C THR A 270 15.70 5.30 5.31
N ARG A 271 14.83 4.31 5.48
CA ARG A 271 13.52 4.51 6.13
C ARG A 271 13.61 5.26 7.47
N ARG A 272 14.67 5.05 8.25
CA ARG A 272 14.86 5.79 9.52
C ARG A 272 15.16 7.27 9.30
N ASP A 273 15.81 7.60 8.18
CA ASP A 273 16.12 8.99 7.85
C ASP A 273 14.86 9.71 7.37
N VAL A 274 13.98 9.03 6.63
CA VAL A 274 12.63 9.50 6.29
C VAL A 274 11.79 9.74 7.55
N GLU A 275 11.77 8.78 8.48
CA GLU A 275 11.06 8.94 9.76
C GLU A 275 11.62 10.14 10.55
N ALA A 276 12.95 10.30 10.63
CA ALA A 276 13.57 11.41 11.32
C ALA A 276 13.25 12.78 10.66
N LYS A 277 13.19 12.83 9.32
CA LYS A 277 12.78 14.00 8.56
C LYS A 277 11.33 14.39 8.87
N LEU A 278 10.43 13.41 8.92
CA LEU A 278 9.03 13.63 9.30
C LEU A 278 8.92 14.08 10.77
N GLU A 279 9.73 13.53 11.69
CA GLU A 279 9.79 14.00 13.08
C GLU A 279 10.17 15.48 13.19
N GLU A 280 11.13 15.93 12.38
CA GLU A 280 11.54 17.33 12.31
C GLU A 280 10.41 18.22 11.76
N GLN A 281 9.78 17.81 10.64
CA GLN A 281 8.69 18.56 10.01
C GLN A 281 7.46 18.70 10.92
N LEU A 282 7.07 17.62 11.59
CA LEU A 282 5.88 17.59 12.46
C LEU A 282 6.17 18.18 13.86
N GLY A 283 7.44 18.24 14.27
CA GLY A 283 7.83 18.71 15.60
C GLY A 283 7.40 17.77 16.74
N GLU A 284 7.06 16.52 16.42
CA GLU A 284 6.71 15.48 17.38
C GLU A 284 7.23 14.10 16.94
N PRO A 285 7.45 13.14 17.86
CA PRO A 285 8.02 11.86 17.49
C PRO A 285 7.02 11.01 16.70
N VAL A 286 7.49 10.48 15.58
CA VAL A 286 6.70 9.78 14.55
C VAL A 286 6.48 8.34 14.97
N THR A 287 5.32 7.82 14.63
CA THR A 287 5.03 6.40 14.69
C THR A 287 4.21 6.06 13.45
N VAL A 288 4.83 5.26 12.59
CA VAL A 288 4.27 4.85 11.31
C VAL A 288 3.36 3.64 11.50
N GLU A 289 2.17 3.67 10.89
CA GLU A 289 1.27 2.53 10.80
C GLU A 289 0.95 2.23 9.33
N ALA A 290 1.12 0.96 8.93
CA ALA A 290 0.79 0.52 7.59
C ALA A 290 -0.74 0.39 7.43
N PHE A 291 -1.30 1.09 6.46
CA PHE A 291 -2.71 1.04 6.13
C PHE A 291 -2.93 -0.11 5.15
N GLU A 292 -3.54 -1.20 5.63
CA GLU A 292 -3.86 -2.35 4.77
C GLU A 292 -5.23 -2.16 4.08
N PRO A 293 -5.44 -2.79 2.89
CA PRO A 293 -6.74 -2.78 2.22
C PRO A 293 -7.90 -3.18 3.14
N SER A 294 -9.03 -2.48 3.02
CA SER A 294 -10.29 -2.72 3.74
C SER A 294 -10.86 -4.12 3.48
N ARG A 295 -10.37 -5.16 4.13
CA ARG A 295 -11.06 -6.46 4.10
C ARG A 295 -12.35 -6.34 4.92
N GLY A 296 -13.49 -6.44 4.23
CA GLY A 296 -14.81 -6.50 4.88
C GLY A 296 -14.89 -7.64 5.92
N LEU A 297 -15.92 -7.59 6.79
CA LEU A 297 -16.12 -8.55 7.89
C LEU A 297 -16.02 -10.02 7.46
N ALA A 298 -16.51 -10.37 6.27
CA ALA A 298 -16.41 -11.72 5.70
C ALA A 298 -14.96 -12.14 5.41
N GLY A 299 -14.15 -11.23 4.87
CA GLY A 299 -12.72 -11.47 4.62
C GLY A 299 -11.93 -11.65 5.92
N ARG A 300 -12.21 -10.82 6.94
CA ARG A 300 -11.62 -10.95 8.28
C ARG A 300 -11.98 -12.27 8.97
N LEU A 301 -13.24 -12.72 8.86
CA LEU A 301 -13.69 -14.02 9.38
C LEU A 301 -13.00 -15.19 8.68
N GLN A 302 -12.82 -15.12 7.36
CA GLN A 302 -12.18 -16.17 6.59
C GLN A 302 -10.69 -16.30 6.93
N THR A 303 -9.96 -15.18 7.04
CA THR A 303 -8.56 -15.19 7.48
C THR A 303 -8.43 -15.73 8.91
N GLY A 304 -9.28 -15.28 9.84
CA GLY A 304 -9.29 -15.80 11.21
C GLY A 304 -9.55 -17.30 11.29
N ALA A 305 -10.48 -17.82 10.47
CA ALA A 305 -10.75 -19.24 10.38
C ALA A 305 -9.57 -20.04 9.80
N GLN A 306 -8.88 -19.51 8.79
CA GLN A 306 -7.69 -20.13 8.20
C GLN A 306 -6.51 -20.16 9.17
N THR A 307 -6.25 -19.06 9.91
CA THR A 307 -5.20 -19.02 10.94
C THR A 307 -5.49 -20.00 12.07
N ALA A 308 -6.75 -20.08 12.53
CA ALA A 308 -7.16 -21.05 13.55
C ALA A 308 -7.01 -22.50 13.06
N ALA A 309 -7.41 -22.78 11.82
CA ALA A 309 -7.25 -24.11 11.20
C ALA A 309 -5.77 -24.49 11.03
N PHE A 310 -4.91 -23.55 10.63
CA PHE A 310 -3.46 -23.76 10.52
C PHE A 310 -2.82 -24.02 11.89
N ALA A 311 -3.14 -23.21 12.91
CA ALA A 311 -2.62 -23.40 14.26
C ALA A 311 -3.08 -24.74 14.88
N LEU A 312 -4.33 -25.14 14.63
CA LEU A 312 -4.82 -26.47 14.99
C LEU A 312 -4.08 -27.57 14.23
N GLY A 313 -3.88 -27.42 12.91
CA GLY A 313 -3.16 -28.37 12.09
C GLY A 313 -1.69 -28.55 12.52
N ALA A 314 -0.99 -27.45 12.81
CA ALA A 314 0.37 -27.46 13.34
C ALA A 314 0.44 -28.10 14.74
N GLY A 315 -0.53 -27.81 15.62
CA GLY A 315 -0.63 -28.43 16.94
C GLY A 315 -0.86 -29.94 16.86
N VAL A 316 -1.76 -30.39 16.00
CA VAL A 316 -2.03 -31.81 15.76
C VAL A 316 -0.81 -32.51 15.15
N ALA A 317 -0.16 -31.92 14.15
CA ALA A 317 1.06 -32.46 13.56
C ALA A 317 2.19 -32.61 14.60
N SER A 318 2.39 -31.60 15.46
CA SER A 318 3.39 -31.66 16.53
C SER A 318 3.11 -32.73 17.59
N ALA A 319 1.85 -33.16 17.74
CA ALA A 319 1.48 -34.25 18.65
C ALA A 319 1.77 -35.65 18.07
N PHE A 320 1.96 -35.75 16.74
CA PHE A 320 2.27 -37.01 16.03
C PHE A 320 3.73 -37.12 15.59
N ASP A 321 4.50 -36.02 15.63
CA ASP A 321 5.92 -36.00 15.25
C ASP A 321 6.83 -36.73 16.25
N GLY A 322 6.32 -37.05 17.45
CA GLY A 322 7.00 -37.90 18.44
C GLY A 322 7.08 -39.39 18.09
N ASP A 323 6.46 -39.84 16.99
CA ASP A 323 6.33 -41.26 16.61
C ASP A 323 6.93 -41.58 15.21
N LEU A 324 7.59 -40.62 14.55
CA LEU A 324 8.09 -40.76 13.17
C LEU A 324 9.58 -41.16 13.02
N ASP A 325 10.31 -41.33 14.13
CA ASP A 325 11.71 -41.81 14.14
C ASP A 325 11.88 -43.26 13.63
N GLY A 326 10.79 -43.99 13.36
CA GLY A 326 10.79 -45.39 12.91
C GLY A 326 10.71 -45.61 11.40
N LEU A 327 10.46 -44.58 10.58
CA LEU A 327 10.24 -44.78 9.14
C LEU A 327 11.52 -44.58 8.33
N SER A 328 12.36 -45.63 8.29
CA SER A 328 13.43 -45.72 7.30
C SER A 328 12.84 -46.03 5.92
N PHE A 329 12.91 -45.07 5.00
CA PHE A 329 12.68 -45.35 3.58
C PHE A 329 13.91 -46.06 3.02
N ARG A 330 13.73 -47.31 2.55
CA ARG A 330 14.76 -47.99 1.74
C ARG A 330 14.99 -47.16 0.47
N ARG A 331 16.25 -46.76 0.27
CA ARG A 331 16.75 -46.23 -1.01
C ARG A 331 16.68 -47.28 -2.11
#